data_AF-M3XHA7-F1
#
_entry.id   AF-M3XHA7-F1
#
_cell.length_a   1.000
_cell.length_b   1.000
_cell.length_c   1.000
_cell.angle_alpha   90.00
_cell.angle_beta   90.00
_cell.angle_gamma   90.00
#
_symmetry.space_group_name_H-M   'P 1'
#
loop_
_entity.id
_entity.type
_entity.pdbx_description
1 polymer ?
#
loop_
_entity_poly.entity_id
_entity_poly.type
_entity_poly.pdbx_seq_one_letter_code
_entity_poly.pdbx_strand_id
1 'polypeptide(L)'
;MKMGTEDADMTQWSEMEFEENCTYIVNDNPWDPCADGGNWTQAEASLPRNLIFKYAPSCKEIIGILSKEYIPKGTRFGPLVGEVYTNDTVPKNANRKYFWRIYSSGKFHHFIDGFNEEKSNWMRYVNPAHSVQEQNLAACQNGMNIYFYTIKPIPANQELLVWYCREFADRLDYPS
;
A
#
# COMPACT_ATOMS: atom_id res chain seq x y z
N MET A 1 -18.20 16.41 26.87
CA MET A 1 -17.05 15.66 27.42
C MET A 1 -16.10 15.36 26.27
N LYS A 2 -14.88 15.92 26.30
CA LYS A 2 -13.82 15.60 25.36
C LYS A 2 -13.26 14.24 25.76
N MET A 3 -13.51 13.18 25.00
CA MET A 3 -12.56 12.07 24.96
C MET A 3 -11.55 12.48 23.89
N GLY A 4 -10.43 13.06 24.31
CA GLY A 4 -9.27 13.11 23.44
C GLY A 4 -8.83 11.66 23.29
N THR A 5 -9.04 11.09 22.11
CA THR A 5 -8.25 9.93 21.68
C THR A 5 -6.81 10.37 21.86
N GLU A 6 -6.10 9.75 22.80
CA GLU A 6 -4.65 9.89 22.87
C GLU A 6 -4.13 9.65 21.45
N ASP A 7 -3.29 10.56 20.96
CA ASP A 7 -2.70 10.46 19.63
C ASP A 7 -1.69 9.30 19.67
N ALA A 8 -2.19 8.07 19.68
CA ALA A 8 -1.43 6.87 19.96
C ALA A 8 -0.31 6.76 18.94
N ASP A 9 0.92 6.62 19.43
CA ASP A 9 2.07 6.45 18.56
C ASP A 9 1.98 5.09 17.84
N MET A 10 1.72 5.13 16.54
CA MET A 10 1.55 3.92 15.71
C MET A 10 2.90 3.36 15.22
N THR A 11 4.03 4.00 15.52
CA THR A 11 5.36 3.55 15.04
C THR A 11 5.78 2.20 15.63
N GLN A 12 5.27 1.85 16.81
CA GLN A 12 5.63 0.63 17.54
C GLN A 12 4.54 -0.44 17.53
N TRP A 13 3.44 -0.21 16.79
CA TRP A 13 2.36 -1.17 16.68
C TRP A 13 2.80 -2.43 15.95
N SER A 14 2.36 -3.57 16.47
CA SER A 14 2.35 -4.86 15.78
C SER A 14 1.34 -4.87 14.64
N GLU A 15 1.50 -5.80 13.70
CA GLU A 15 0.57 -5.97 12.58
C GLU A 15 -0.87 -6.27 13.06
N MET A 16 -0.98 -7.00 14.17
CA MET A 16 -2.26 -7.27 14.83
C MET A 16 -2.90 -6.00 15.39
N GLU A 17 -2.12 -5.14 16.07
CA GLU A 17 -2.62 -3.85 16.57
C GLU A 17 -3.10 -2.94 15.43
N PHE A 18 -2.41 -2.94 14.27
CA PHE A 18 -2.89 -2.23 13.08
C PHE A 18 -4.23 -2.76 12.58
N GLU A 19 -4.44 -4.07 12.57
CA GLU A 19 -5.70 -4.68 12.12
C GLU A 19 -6.86 -4.41 13.09
N GLU A 20 -6.63 -4.58 14.39
CA GLU A 20 -7.67 -4.44 15.42
C GLU A 20 -8.05 -2.98 15.67
N ASN A 21 -7.10 -2.06 15.60
CA ASN A 21 -7.31 -0.66 15.96
C ASN A 21 -7.51 0.28 14.76
N CYS A 22 -7.58 -0.23 13.52
CA CYS A 22 -7.89 0.62 12.37
C CYS A 22 -9.31 1.17 12.46
N THR A 23 -9.46 2.47 12.24
CA THR A 23 -10.74 3.17 12.41
C THR A 23 -11.52 3.24 11.09
N TYR A 24 -10.80 3.35 9.97
CA TYR A 24 -11.40 3.53 8.65
C TYR A 24 -10.84 2.49 7.68
N ILE A 25 -11.70 1.98 6.80
CA ILE A 25 -11.31 1.05 5.74
C ILE A 25 -11.73 1.66 4.41
N VAL A 26 -10.76 1.81 3.51
CA VAL A 26 -10.99 2.27 2.14
C VAL A 26 -10.69 1.10 1.21
N ASN A 27 -11.74 0.61 0.58
CA ASN A 27 -11.64 -0.44 -0.44
C ASN A 27 -11.29 0.18 -1.79
N ASP A 28 -10.68 -0.64 -2.65
CA ASP A 28 -10.43 -0.30 -4.04
C ASP A 28 -11.73 0.07 -4.76
N ASN A 29 -11.62 0.95 -5.76
CA ASN A 29 -12.75 1.22 -6.64
C ASN A 29 -13.06 -0.07 -7.43
N PRO A 30 -14.32 -0.53 -7.47
CA PRO A 30 -14.68 -1.74 -8.19
C PRO A 30 -14.38 -1.55 -9.67
N TRP A 31 -13.75 -2.56 -10.27
CA TRP A 31 -13.39 -2.57 -11.68
C TRP A 31 -14.05 -3.76 -12.39
N ASP A 32 -14.66 -3.50 -13.53
CA ASP A 32 -15.20 -4.51 -14.43
C ASP A 32 -14.56 -4.35 -15.82
N PRO A 33 -13.63 -5.26 -16.22
CA PRO A 33 -12.95 -5.18 -17.51
C PRO A 33 -13.92 -5.22 -18.71
N CYS A 34 -15.13 -5.77 -18.55
CA CYS A 34 -16.13 -5.81 -19.63
C CYS A 34 -16.93 -4.51 -19.76
N ALA A 35 -17.05 -3.70 -18.70
CA ALA A 35 -17.86 -2.49 -18.68
C ALA A 35 -17.08 -1.22 -19.09
N ASP A 36 -15.79 -1.16 -18.77
CA ASP A 36 -14.99 0.08 -18.88
C ASP A 36 -14.28 0.29 -20.24
N GLY A 37 -14.60 -0.54 -21.24
CA GLY A 37 -14.21 -0.30 -22.64
C GLY A 37 -12.70 -0.29 -22.93
N GLY A 38 -11.87 -0.82 -22.02
CA GLY A 38 -10.44 -1.07 -22.22
C GLY A 38 -9.52 0.16 -22.21
N ASN A 39 -9.97 1.30 -21.66
CA ASN A 39 -9.16 2.52 -21.65
C ASN A 39 -8.18 2.62 -20.47
N TRP A 40 -8.40 1.84 -19.39
CA TRP A 40 -7.66 1.94 -18.13
C TRP A 40 -7.21 0.53 -17.74
N THR A 41 -6.00 0.41 -17.22
CA THR A 41 -5.50 -0.86 -16.66
C THR A 41 -6.21 -1.15 -15.34
N GLN A 42 -6.16 -2.40 -14.85
CA GLN A 42 -6.66 -2.74 -13.51
C GLN A 42 -6.05 -1.84 -12.42
N ALA A 43 -4.74 -1.58 -12.51
CA ALA A 43 -4.03 -0.76 -11.54
C ALA A 43 -4.52 0.69 -11.54
N GLU A 44 -4.90 1.23 -12.69
CA GLU A 44 -5.45 2.58 -12.80
C GLU A 44 -6.89 2.67 -12.30
N ALA A 45 -7.74 1.73 -12.74
CA ALA A 45 -9.18 1.74 -12.46
C ALA A 45 -9.54 1.41 -11.00
N SER A 46 -8.64 0.72 -10.29
CA SER A 46 -8.81 0.35 -8.88
C SER A 46 -8.58 1.51 -7.90
N LEU A 47 -8.11 2.67 -8.35
CA LEU A 47 -7.79 3.81 -7.48
C LEU A 47 -9.02 4.30 -6.69
N PRO A 48 -8.96 4.32 -5.33
CA PRO A 48 -10.01 4.86 -4.49
C PRO A 48 -10.34 6.33 -4.79
N ARG A 49 -11.61 6.69 -4.63
CA ARG A 49 -12.14 8.02 -5.01
C ARG A 49 -11.55 9.21 -4.23
N ASN A 50 -10.98 8.92 -3.07
CA ASN A 50 -10.31 9.88 -2.19
C ASN A 50 -8.82 10.09 -2.55
N LEU A 51 -8.33 9.46 -3.62
CA LEU A 51 -6.96 9.57 -4.13
C LEU A 51 -6.94 10.09 -5.57
N ILE A 52 -5.77 10.55 -6.01
CA ILE A 52 -5.47 10.97 -7.39
C ILE A 52 -4.05 10.54 -7.77
N PHE A 53 -3.82 10.29 -9.06
CA PHE A 53 -2.47 10.03 -9.58
C PHE A 53 -1.64 11.32 -9.61
N LYS A 54 -0.36 11.19 -9.25
CA LYS A 54 0.68 12.17 -9.52
C LYS A 54 1.28 11.87 -10.87
N TYR A 55 1.21 12.81 -11.81
CA TYR A 55 1.78 12.64 -13.15
C TYR A 55 3.10 13.40 -13.29
N ALA A 56 4.00 12.87 -14.13
CA ALA A 56 5.19 13.60 -14.54
C ALA A 56 4.79 14.91 -15.29
N PRO A 57 5.53 16.02 -15.13
CA PRO A 57 5.19 17.27 -15.81
C PRO A 57 5.24 17.19 -17.34
N SER A 58 6.11 16.32 -17.88
CA SER A 58 6.45 16.24 -19.30
C SER A 58 5.76 15.10 -20.06
N CYS A 59 5.18 14.12 -19.36
CA CYS A 59 4.51 12.96 -19.94
C CYS A 59 3.36 12.53 -19.03
N LYS A 60 2.34 11.86 -19.59
CA LYS A 60 1.21 11.30 -18.81
C LYS A 60 1.61 10.06 -17.99
N GLU A 61 2.87 9.96 -17.58
CA GLU A 61 3.38 8.86 -16.78
C GLU A 61 2.99 9.06 -15.31
N ILE A 62 2.46 8.01 -14.68
CA ILE A 62 2.13 7.99 -13.26
C ILE A 62 3.43 7.80 -12.46
N ILE A 63 3.73 8.76 -11.60
CA ILE A 63 4.97 8.79 -10.79
C ILE A 63 4.70 8.75 -9.28
N GLY A 64 3.44 8.63 -8.86
CA GLY A 64 3.06 8.60 -7.45
C GLY A 64 1.57 8.71 -7.22
N ILE A 65 1.17 8.76 -5.94
CA ILE A 65 -0.23 8.88 -5.51
C ILE A 65 -0.35 10.05 -4.55
N LEU A 66 -1.35 10.91 -4.77
CA LEU A 66 -1.69 12.00 -3.87
C LEU A 66 -3.06 11.75 -3.26
N SER A 67 -3.24 12.29 -2.06
CA SER A 67 -4.57 12.45 -1.45
C SER A 67 -5.39 13.49 -2.22
N LYS A 68 -6.66 13.18 -2.50
CA LYS A 68 -7.61 14.14 -3.07
C LYS A 68 -8.25 15.03 -2.00
N GLU A 69 -8.42 14.45 -0.82
CA GLU A 69 -9.05 15.05 0.35
C GLU A 69 -8.28 14.67 1.61
N TYR A 70 -8.70 15.17 2.77
CA TYR A 70 -8.09 14.81 4.04
C TYR A 70 -8.33 13.33 4.36
N ILE A 71 -7.26 12.59 4.62
CA ILE A 71 -7.30 11.18 5.02
C ILE A 71 -6.96 11.09 6.52
N PRO A 72 -7.89 10.62 7.38
CA PRO A 72 -7.62 10.47 8.79
C PRO A 72 -6.49 9.47 9.08
N LYS A 73 -5.79 9.65 10.21
CA LYS A 73 -4.92 8.62 10.81
C LYS A 73 -5.75 7.37 11.13
N GLY A 74 -5.15 6.18 11.00
CA GLY A 74 -5.83 4.91 11.23
C GLY A 74 -6.73 4.46 10.07
N THR A 75 -6.46 4.94 8.85
CA THR A 75 -7.14 4.50 7.62
C THR A 75 -6.37 3.36 6.97
N ARG A 76 -7.04 2.25 6.70
CA ARG A 76 -6.50 1.07 6.01
C ARG A 76 -6.86 1.11 4.51
N PHE A 77 -5.87 0.85 3.68
CA PHE A 77 -5.96 0.63 2.24
C PHE A 77 -5.57 -0.80 1.86
N GLY A 78 -6.18 -1.33 0.81
CA GLY A 78 -5.85 -2.64 0.22
C GLY A 78 -6.96 -3.69 0.37
N PRO A 79 -6.63 -4.97 0.13
CA PRO A 79 -5.28 -5.54 0.08
C PRO A 79 -4.49 -5.18 -1.19
N LEU A 80 -3.17 -5.30 -1.13
CA LEU A 80 -2.31 -5.25 -2.31
C LEU A 80 -2.66 -6.38 -3.28
N VAL A 81 -2.79 -6.05 -4.56
CA VAL A 81 -3.07 -7.01 -5.63
C VAL A 81 -1.88 -7.06 -6.58
N GLY A 82 -1.51 -8.27 -6.99
CA GLY A 82 -0.40 -8.54 -7.91
C GLY A 82 -0.34 -10.01 -8.31
N GLU A 83 0.58 -10.35 -9.20
CA GLU A 83 0.86 -11.74 -9.56
C GLU A 83 1.58 -12.45 -8.41
N VAL A 84 1.20 -13.70 -8.13
CA VAL A 84 1.77 -14.47 -7.02
C VAL A 84 2.86 -15.42 -7.53
N TYR A 85 4.06 -15.32 -6.95
CA TYR A 85 5.19 -16.18 -7.29
C TYR A 85 5.79 -16.84 -6.05
N THR A 86 6.12 -18.12 -6.13
CA THR A 86 6.97 -18.80 -5.15
C THR A 86 8.44 -18.72 -5.61
N ASN A 87 9.37 -19.23 -4.80
CA ASN A 87 10.76 -19.35 -5.23
C ASN A 87 10.94 -20.21 -6.49
N ASP A 88 10.04 -21.17 -6.71
CA ASP A 88 10.13 -22.10 -7.83
C ASP A 88 9.46 -21.54 -9.10
N THR A 89 8.48 -20.65 -8.95
CA THR A 89 7.70 -20.12 -10.08
C THR A 89 8.10 -18.72 -10.53
N VAL A 90 8.95 -18.02 -9.76
CA VAL A 90 9.42 -16.67 -10.13
C VAL A 90 10.24 -16.71 -11.42
N PRO A 91 9.92 -15.86 -12.43
CA PRO A 91 10.72 -15.78 -13.65
C PRO A 91 12.16 -15.34 -13.36
N LYS A 92 13.14 -15.95 -14.04
CA LYS A 92 14.58 -15.64 -13.84
C LYS A 92 14.94 -14.19 -14.12
N ASN A 93 14.21 -13.55 -15.03
CA ASN A 93 14.38 -12.16 -15.46
C ASN A 93 13.30 -11.23 -14.87
N ALA A 94 12.59 -11.64 -13.82
CA ALA A 94 11.55 -10.83 -13.19
C ALA A 94 12.12 -9.50 -12.68
N ASN A 95 11.40 -8.41 -12.95
CA ASN A 95 11.70 -7.12 -12.37
C ASN A 95 11.22 -7.09 -10.93
N ARG A 96 12.15 -7.12 -9.97
CA ARG A 96 11.83 -7.21 -8.54
C ARG A 96 11.46 -5.88 -7.89
N LYS A 97 11.32 -4.79 -8.67
CA LYS A 97 10.99 -3.46 -8.15
C LYS A 97 9.66 -3.42 -7.38
N TYR A 98 8.69 -4.24 -7.77
CA TYR A 98 7.33 -4.22 -7.20
C TYR A 98 7.02 -5.47 -6.35
N PHE A 99 8.06 -6.17 -5.89
CA PHE A 99 7.90 -7.41 -5.11
C PHE A 99 7.63 -7.12 -3.65
N TRP A 100 6.60 -7.76 -3.11
CA TRP A 100 6.30 -7.81 -1.68
C TRP A 100 6.40 -9.26 -1.19
N ARG A 101 7.09 -9.47 -0.08
CA ARG A 101 7.27 -10.82 0.51
C ARG A 101 6.13 -11.10 1.49
N ILE A 102 5.49 -12.25 1.34
CA ILE A 102 4.55 -12.80 2.32
C ILE A 102 5.22 -13.89 3.12
N TYR A 103 5.02 -13.87 4.43
CA TYR A 103 5.55 -14.84 5.38
C TYR A 103 4.43 -15.66 6.00
N SER A 104 4.66 -16.93 6.29
CA SER A 104 3.74 -17.76 7.06
C SER A 104 4.52 -18.56 8.08
N SER A 105 4.06 -18.57 9.33
CA SER A 105 4.75 -19.25 10.44
C SER A 105 6.24 -18.89 10.54
N GLY A 106 6.55 -17.60 10.37
CA GLY A 106 7.92 -17.06 10.43
C GLY A 106 8.82 -17.38 9.24
N LYS A 107 8.31 -18.02 8.18
CA LYS A 107 9.09 -18.37 6.99
C LYS A 107 8.55 -17.66 5.76
N PHE A 108 9.43 -17.31 4.83
CA PHE A 108 9.04 -16.83 3.52
C PHE A 108 8.11 -17.85 2.84
N HIS A 109 6.98 -17.38 2.30
CA HIS A 109 5.99 -18.22 1.62
C HIS A 109 5.92 -17.90 0.13
N HIS A 110 5.65 -16.66 -0.24
CA HIS A 110 5.51 -16.24 -1.64
C HIS A 110 5.76 -14.74 -1.81
N PHE A 111 5.87 -14.31 -3.06
CA PHE A 111 5.88 -12.92 -3.47
C PHE A 111 4.51 -12.52 -4.02
N ILE A 112 4.10 -11.28 -3.77
CA ILE A 112 3.11 -10.55 -4.56
C ILE A 112 3.88 -9.56 -5.43
N ASP A 113 3.74 -9.65 -6.75
CA ASP A 113 4.41 -8.80 -7.73
C ASP A 113 3.42 -7.83 -8.38
N GLY A 114 3.59 -6.54 -8.09
CA GLY A 114 2.79 -5.46 -8.66
C GLY A 114 3.26 -4.97 -10.03
N PHE A 115 4.19 -5.65 -10.72
CA PHE A 115 4.78 -5.14 -11.96
C PHE A 115 3.74 -5.00 -13.10
N ASN A 116 2.90 -6.01 -13.32
CA ASN A 116 1.91 -6.02 -14.40
C ASN A 116 0.66 -5.21 -14.03
N GLU A 117 0.44 -4.08 -14.71
CA GLU A 117 -0.66 -3.13 -14.45
C GLU A 117 -2.05 -3.73 -14.69
N GLU A 118 -2.14 -4.75 -15.55
CA GLU A 118 -3.41 -5.46 -15.82
C GLU A 118 -3.75 -6.51 -14.76
N LYS A 119 -2.84 -6.77 -13.82
CA LYS A 119 -2.98 -7.80 -12.79
C LYS A 119 -2.61 -7.31 -11.40
N SER A 120 -2.56 -5.99 -11.21
CA SER A 120 -2.22 -5.35 -9.95
C SER A 120 -3.17 -4.19 -9.67
N ASN A 121 -3.18 -3.70 -8.44
CA ASN A 121 -3.96 -2.52 -8.07
C ASN A 121 -3.10 -1.26 -7.94
N TRP A 122 -3.78 -0.14 -7.74
CA TRP A 122 -3.18 1.20 -7.62
C TRP A 122 -2.06 1.31 -6.59
N MET A 123 -2.04 0.43 -5.57
CA MET A 123 -1.02 0.43 -4.52
C MET A 123 0.40 0.26 -5.07
N ARG A 124 0.56 -0.31 -6.28
CA ARG A 124 1.86 -0.41 -6.97
C ARG A 124 2.53 0.95 -7.22
N TYR A 125 1.75 2.02 -7.32
CA TYR A 125 2.23 3.37 -7.64
C TYR A 125 2.60 4.20 -6.39
N VAL A 126 2.39 3.65 -5.18
CA VAL A 126 2.77 4.34 -3.94
C VAL A 126 4.29 4.29 -3.79
N ASN A 127 4.92 5.44 -3.63
CA ASN A 127 6.37 5.56 -3.51
C ASN A 127 6.83 5.19 -2.09
N PRO A 128 8.06 4.65 -1.94
CA PRO A 128 8.64 4.44 -0.64
C PRO A 128 8.97 5.78 0.03
N ALA A 129 8.83 5.84 1.35
CA ALA A 129 9.38 6.94 2.15
C ALA A 129 10.90 6.80 2.29
N HIS A 130 11.62 7.91 2.20
CA HIS A 130 13.06 8.04 2.40
C HIS A 130 13.44 8.51 3.81
N SER A 131 12.45 8.89 4.63
CA SER A 131 12.65 9.32 6.01
C SER A 131 11.42 9.03 6.88
N VAL A 132 11.63 8.90 8.19
CA VAL A 132 10.54 8.76 9.18
C VAL A 132 9.62 9.99 9.15
N GLN A 133 10.18 11.17 8.87
CA GLN A 133 9.45 12.43 8.84
C GLN A 133 8.44 12.48 7.68
N GLU A 134 8.75 11.92 6.52
CA GLU A 134 7.84 11.92 5.37
C GLU A 134 6.90 10.71 5.35
N GLN A 135 7.30 9.58 5.93
CA GLN A 135 6.47 8.36 6.00
C GLN A 135 5.08 8.66 6.58
N ASN A 136 4.04 8.43 5.79
CA ASN A 136 2.65 8.58 6.25
C ASN A 136 1.85 7.28 6.15
N LEU A 137 2.41 6.24 5.54
CA LEU A 137 1.85 4.89 5.49
C LEU A 137 2.80 3.86 6.11
N ALA A 138 2.24 2.94 6.88
CA ALA A 138 2.91 1.71 7.30
C ALA A 138 2.35 0.52 6.51
N ALA A 139 3.22 -0.25 5.86
CA ALA A 139 2.86 -1.50 5.22
C ALA A 139 2.92 -2.66 6.23
N CYS A 140 1.80 -3.36 6.37
CA CYS A 140 1.65 -4.50 7.27
C CYS A 140 1.15 -5.71 6.50
N GLN A 141 1.57 -6.90 6.92
CA GLN A 141 0.99 -8.17 6.54
C GLN A 141 -0.09 -8.58 7.55
N ASN A 142 -1.34 -8.70 7.09
CA ASN A 142 -2.44 -9.25 7.89
C ASN A 142 -2.96 -10.52 7.21
N GLY A 143 -2.80 -11.66 7.90
CA GLY A 143 -2.99 -12.97 7.29
C GLY A 143 -2.02 -13.19 6.13
N MET A 144 -2.56 -13.35 4.91
CA MET A 144 -1.80 -13.56 3.67
C MET A 144 -1.77 -12.32 2.75
N ASN A 145 -2.26 -11.18 3.24
CA ASN A 145 -2.41 -9.96 2.46
C ASN A 145 -1.50 -8.85 2.99
N ILE A 146 -1.13 -7.90 2.12
CA ILE A 146 -0.50 -6.64 2.52
C ILE A 146 -1.54 -5.52 2.52
N TYR A 147 -1.52 -4.69 3.56
CA TYR A 147 -2.33 -3.47 3.68
C TYR A 147 -1.44 -2.28 4.02
N PHE A 148 -1.87 -1.08 3.61
CA PHE A 148 -1.22 0.17 4.00
C PHE A 148 -2.11 0.92 5.00
N TYR A 149 -1.52 1.35 6.12
CA TYR A 149 -2.21 2.06 7.18
C TYR A 149 -1.68 3.47 7.33
N THR A 150 -2.56 4.48 7.37
CA THR A 150 -2.13 5.86 7.68
C THR A 150 -1.71 5.97 9.14
N ILE A 151 -0.43 6.29 9.36
CA ILE A 151 0.14 6.46 10.73
C ILE A 151 0.05 7.90 11.23
N LYS A 152 -0.30 8.82 10.33
CA LYS A 152 -0.60 10.23 10.61
C LYS A 152 -1.64 10.75 9.62
N PRO A 153 -2.34 11.84 9.94
CA PRO A 153 -3.25 12.45 8.98
C PRO A 153 -2.54 12.87 7.69
N ILE A 154 -3.22 12.71 6.55
CA ILE A 154 -2.72 13.13 5.24
C ILE A 154 -3.62 14.25 4.72
N PRO A 155 -3.18 15.53 4.76
CA PRO A 155 -3.91 16.64 4.17
C PRO A 155 -4.06 16.47 2.66
N ALA A 156 -5.10 17.09 2.06
CA ALA A 156 -5.32 17.05 0.62
C ALA A 156 -4.09 17.50 -0.18
N ASN A 157 -3.88 16.88 -1.34
CA ASN A 157 -2.76 17.07 -2.27
C ASN A 157 -1.38 16.73 -1.69
N GLN A 158 -1.31 15.97 -0.59
CA GLN A 158 -0.06 15.40 -0.09
C GLN A 158 0.15 13.98 -0.64
N GLU A 159 1.41 13.67 -0.92
CA GLU A 159 1.81 12.37 -1.48
C GLU A 159 1.73 11.26 -0.44
N LEU A 160 1.25 10.09 -0.86
CA LEU A 160 1.26 8.87 -0.06
C LEU A 160 2.65 8.24 -0.16
N LEU A 161 3.31 8.07 0.98
CA LEU A 161 4.68 7.57 1.11
C LEU A 161 4.73 6.45 2.15
N VAL A 162 5.13 5.27 1.69
CA VAL A 162 5.05 4.03 2.47
C VAL A 162 6.41 3.55 2.93
N TRP A 163 6.46 3.05 4.17
CA TRP A 163 7.55 2.19 4.62
C TRP A 163 6.96 1.00 5.38
N TYR A 164 7.77 -0.02 5.63
CA TYR A 164 7.35 -1.20 6.38
C TYR A 164 7.00 -0.83 7.82
N CYS A 165 6.00 -1.49 8.41
CA CYS A 165 5.86 -1.48 9.87
C CYS A 165 7.06 -2.20 10.52
N ARG A 166 7.25 -2.02 11.83
CA ARG A 166 8.38 -2.59 12.57
C ARG A 166 8.55 -4.09 12.31
N GLU A 167 7.51 -4.89 12.54
CA GLU A 167 7.58 -6.34 12.40
C GLU A 167 7.89 -6.80 10.97
N PHE A 168 7.41 -6.05 9.97
CA PHE A 168 7.68 -6.37 8.58
C PHE A 168 9.10 -5.95 8.18
N ALA A 169 9.59 -4.80 8.64
CA ALA A 169 10.97 -4.37 8.47
C ALA A 169 11.94 -5.39 9.08
N ASP A 170 11.66 -5.87 10.30
CA ASP A 170 12.46 -6.89 11.00
C ASP A 170 12.58 -8.18 10.18
N ARG A 171 11.48 -8.66 9.58
CA ARG A 171 11.50 -9.86 8.72
C ARG A 171 12.30 -9.67 7.43
N LEU A 172 12.51 -8.42 7.00
CA LEU A 172 13.26 -8.05 5.81
C LEU A 172 14.72 -7.65 6.12
N ASP A 173 15.10 -7.60 7.40
CA ASP A 173 16.39 -7.06 7.88
C ASP A 173 16.60 -5.60 7.44
N TYR A 174 15.52 -4.81 7.49
CA TYR A 174 15.49 -3.39 7.11
C TYR A 174 15.35 -2.50 8.35
N PRO A 175 15.77 -1.22 8.27
CA PRO A 175 15.58 -0.29 9.37
C PRO A 175 14.08 -0.02 9.62
N SER A 176 13.70 -0.01 10.90
CA SER A 176 12.36 0.32 11.42
C SER A 176 12.39 1.58 12.27
#